data_AF-A0A5Q4G9W6-F1
#
_entry.id   AF-A0A5Q4G9W6-F1
#
_cell.length_a   1.000
_cell.length_b   1.000
_cell.length_c   1.000
_cell.angle_alpha   90.00
_cell.angle_beta   90.00
_cell.angle_gamma   90.00
#
_symmetry.space_group_name_H-M   'P 1'
#
loop_
_entity.id
_entity.type
_entity.pdbx_description
1 polymer ?
#
loop_
_entity_poly.entity_id
_entity_poly.type
_entity_poly.pdbx_seq_one_letter_code
_entity_poly.pdbx_strand_id
1 'polypeptide(L)'
;MRRLGRGSAIAVVSTLALLAGALMPVVCGNAGPTRSVTPFTKHPTPVWGGQWVAGDPSVVRVSESRLLMYFTGVILDLERDTDHQVVIGVAESVDGITWDFAQPLVGDNDESVAYRGDPHGWDRVVETAFVTRAADGPFRMYYTGYRVGYDGPDPPLVAAGAIGYAESMDGLSFERATHHVPVLEPGAPNDEDALFSPTVAVL
;
A
#
# COMPACT_ATOMS: atom_id res chain seq x y z
N MET A 1 -36.67 57.61 -29.11
CA MET A 1 -37.71 57.40 -30.16
C MET A 1 -38.30 56.01 -29.91
N ARG A 2 -39.52 55.84 -29.37
CA ARG A 2 -40.83 55.70 -30.09
C ARG A 2 -40.68 54.80 -31.33
N ARG A 3 -41.38 53.66 -31.54
CA ARG A 3 -42.79 53.25 -31.33
C ARG A 3 -42.83 51.70 -31.20
N LEU A 4 -43.67 51.01 -30.42
CA LEU A 4 -45.14 50.81 -30.44
C LEU A 4 -45.75 50.31 -31.77
N GLY A 5 -46.26 49.07 -31.74
CA GLY A 5 -47.30 48.48 -32.61
C GLY A 5 -47.60 47.05 -32.15
N ARG A 6 -48.57 46.77 -31.27
CA ARG A 6 -50.04 46.60 -31.45
C ARG A 6 -50.47 45.52 -32.45
N GLY A 7 -51.16 44.50 -31.93
CA GLY A 7 -52.07 43.56 -32.60
C GLY A 7 -52.49 42.48 -31.58
N SER A 8 -53.52 42.72 -30.79
CA SER A 8 -54.94 42.35 -30.99
C SER A 8 -55.27 40.90 -30.60
N ALA A 9 -56.23 40.80 -29.68
CA ALA A 9 -56.66 39.62 -28.95
C ALA A 9 -57.55 38.68 -29.77
N ILE A 10 -57.52 37.39 -29.42
CA ILE A 10 -58.64 36.45 -29.61
C ILE A 10 -58.80 35.68 -28.29
N ALA A 11 -60.00 35.78 -27.72
CA ALA A 11 -60.44 34.97 -26.59
C ALA A 11 -60.93 33.63 -27.10
N VAL A 12 -60.49 32.53 -26.48
CA VAL A 12 -61.20 31.26 -26.50
C VAL A 12 -61.33 30.78 -25.06
N VAL A 13 -62.55 30.85 -24.56
CA VAL A 13 -62.99 30.20 -23.33
C VAL A 13 -62.99 28.71 -23.60
N SER A 14 -62.21 27.94 -22.84
CA SER A 14 -62.36 26.49 -22.83
C SER A 14 -62.32 25.98 -21.40
N THR A 15 -63.46 25.44 -21.02
CA THR A 15 -63.82 24.82 -19.75
C THR A 15 -62.88 23.66 -19.46
N LEU A 16 -62.00 23.77 -18.45
CA LEU A 16 -61.26 22.62 -17.94
C LEU A 16 -61.88 22.15 -16.63
N ALA A 17 -62.43 20.93 -16.68
CA ALA A 17 -63.02 20.22 -15.57
C ALA A 17 -61.99 19.96 -14.45
N LEU A 18 -62.45 20.09 -13.21
CA LEU A 18 -61.76 19.63 -12.01
C LEU A 18 -61.43 18.13 -12.14
N LEU A 19 -60.13 17.81 -12.05
CA LEU A 19 -59.69 16.52 -11.49
C LEU A 19 -58.91 16.84 -10.21
N ALA A 20 -59.58 16.65 -9.07
CA ALA A 20 -58.94 16.60 -7.77
C ALA A 20 -58.11 15.30 -7.68
N GLY A 21 -56.87 15.36 -8.18
CA GLY A 21 -55.88 14.32 -7.94
C GLY A 21 -55.36 14.47 -6.51
N ALA A 22 -55.69 13.51 -5.65
CA ALA A 22 -55.06 13.38 -4.35
C ALA A 22 -53.56 13.11 -4.56
N LEU A 23 -52.72 14.11 -4.30
CA LEU A 23 -51.28 13.96 -4.17
C LEU A 23 -51.00 13.17 -2.89
N MET A 24 -50.93 11.85 -3.01
CA MET A 24 -50.27 11.02 -2.02
C MET A 24 -48.76 11.31 -2.12
N PRO A 25 -48.09 11.80 -1.07
CA PRO A 25 -46.64 11.86 -1.09
C PRO A 25 -46.11 10.44 -1.21
N VAL A 26 -45.44 10.15 -2.32
CA VAL A 26 -44.60 8.95 -2.44
C VAL A 26 -43.44 9.16 -1.47
N VAL A 27 -43.60 8.66 -0.25
CA VAL A 27 -42.49 8.47 0.67
C VAL A 27 -41.70 7.28 0.13
N CYS A 28 -40.63 7.56 -0.63
CA CYS A 28 -39.62 6.57 -0.96
C CYS A 28 -38.91 6.14 0.34
N GLY A 29 -39.57 5.28 1.12
CA GLY A 29 -39.03 4.65 2.30
C GLY A 29 -38.07 3.52 1.94
N ASN A 30 -36.95 3.84 1.28
CA ASN A 30 -35.79 2.96 1.29
C ASN A 30 -34.90 3.36 2.47
N ALA A 31 -35.40 3.11 3.68
CA ALA A 31 -34.52 2.92 4.82
C ALA A 31 -33.83 1.57 4.62
N GLY A 32 -32.85 1.52 3.72
CA GLY A 32 -31.92 0.41 3.65
C GLY A 32 -31.32 0.22 5.05
N PRO A 33 -30.99 -1.02 5.45
CA PRO A 33 -30.44 -1.28 6.78
C PRO A 33 -29.27 -0.32 7.01
N THR A 34 -29.39 0.54 8.02
CA THR A 34 -28.31 1.41 8.47
C THR A 34 -27.14 0.51 8.78
N ARG A 35 -26.17 0.47 7.87
CA ARG A 35 -24.93 -0.27 8.01
C ARG A 35 -24.28 0.29 9.27
N SER A 36 -24.27 -0.50 10.34
CA SER A 36 -23.57 -0.13 11.57
C SER A 36 -22.10 -0.02 11.22
N VAL A 37 -21.64 1.20 10.95
CA VAL A 37 -20.22 1.50 10.81
C VAL A 37 -19.68 1.48 12.23
N THR A 38 -19.25 0.31 12.69
CA THR A 38 -18.44 0.25 13.90
C THR A 38 -17.18 1.05 13.61
N PRO A 39 -16.92 2.17 14.32
CA PRO A 39 -15.74 2.97 14.05
C PRO A 39 -14.48 2.12 14.31
N PHE A 40 -13.46 2.31 13.48
CA PHE A 40 -12.14 1.77 13.76
C PHE A 40 -11.61 2.44 15.03
N THR A 41 -11.30 1.63 16.04
CA THR A 41 -10.65 2.11 17.27
C THR A 41 -9.17 1.80 17.17
N LYS A 42 -8.33 2.84 17.24
CA LYS A 42 -6.86 2.68 17.28
C LYS A 42 -6.45 2.13 18.65
N HIS A 43 -5.43 1.27 18.68
CA HIS A 43 -4.79 0.88 19.93
C HIS A 43 -4.20 2.13 20.63
N PRO A 44 -4.38 2.32 21.95
CA PRO A 44 -4.02 3.57 22.63
C PRO A 44 -2.50 3.80 22.72
N THR A 45 -1.71 2.72 22.63
CA THR A 45 -0.25 2.76 22.69
C THR A 45 0.36 2.09 21.46
N PRO A 46 1.54 2.51 20.99
CA PRO A 46 2.32 1.74 20.02
C PRO A 46 2.55 0.32 20.53
N VAL A 47 2.52 -0.65 19.60
CA VAL A 47 2.66 -2.09 19.87
C VAL A 47 3.93 -2.68 19.25
N TRP A 48 4.79 -1.79 18.73
CA TRP A 48 6.12 -2.05 18.20
C TRP A 48 7.07 -0.99 18.78
N GLY A 49 8.27 -1.41 19.18
CA GLY A 49 9.27 -0.59 19.87
C GLY A 49 10.67 -0.67 19.26
N GLY A 50 10.78 -0.86 17.94
CA GLY A 50 12.07 -0.84 17.23
C GLY A 50 12.75 0.53 17.25
N GLN A 51 14.04 0.53 16.90
CA GLN A 51 14.92 1.69 16.72
C GLN A 51 14.71 2.38 15.36
N TRP A 52 14.29 1.65 14.33
CA TRP A 52 14.18 2.16 12.96
C TRP A 52 12.83 2.80 12.68
N VAL A 53 12.81 3.67 11.66
CA VAL A 53 11.56 4.04 11.00
C VAL A 53 11.02 2.80 10.30
N ALA A 54 9.77 2.42 10.62
CA ALA A 54 9.08 1.29 10.02
C ALA A 54 7.91 1.76 9.15
N GLY A 55 7.85 1.28 7.91
CA GLY A 55 6.81 1.57 6.93
C GLY A 55 6.37 0.34 6.15
N ASP A 56 5.29 0.48 5.38
CA ASP A 56 4.85 -0.50 4.36
C ASP A 56 4.76 -1.96 4.85
N PRO A 57 3.96 -2.25 5.90
CA PRO A 57 3.92 -3.58 6.46
C PRO A 57 3.21 -4.58 5.54
N SER A 58 3.76 -5.78 5.42
CA SER A 58 3.14 -6.97 4.84
C SER A 58 3.15 -8.11 5.87
N VAL A 59 1.98 -8.67 6.17
CA VAL A 59 1.84 -9.71 7.21
C VAL A 59 1.49 -11.06 6.60
N VAL A 60 2.22 -12.10 7.00
CA VAL A 60 1.99 -13.49 6.59
C VAL A 60 1.82 -14.38 7.82
N ARG A 61 0.84 -15.29 7.77
CA ARG A 61 0.69 -16.36 8.76
C ARG A 61 1.56 -17.56 8.38
N VAL A 62 2.50 -17.92 9.25
CA VAL A 62 3.46 -19.01 9.00
C VAL A 62 3.07 -20.31 9.71
N SER A 63 2.33 -20.22 10.82
CA SER A 63 1.68 -21.33 11.50
C SER A 63 0.38 -20.86 12.17
N GLU A 64 -0.35 -21.76 12.83
CA GLU A 64 -1.55 -21.40 13.59
C GLU A 64 -1.30 -20.29 14.62
N SER A 65 -0.11 -20.31 15.24
CA SER A 65 0.27 -19.42 16.35
C SER A 65 1.38 -18.44 16.01
N ARG A 66 1.78 -18.30 14.74
CA ARG A 66 2.90 -17.43 14.36
C ARG A 66 2.59 -16.64 13.08
N LEU A 67 2.83 -15.33 13.18
CA LEU A 67 2.75 -14.34 12.13
C LEU A 67 4.14 -13.73 11.94
N LEU A 68 4.47 -13.38 10.70
CA LEU A 68 5.62 -12.53 10.37
C LEU A 68 5.11 -11.26 9.71
N MET A 69 5.63 -10.10 10.13
CA MET A 69 5.44 -8.82 9.48
C MET A 69 6.76 -8.40 8.84
N TYR A 70 6.73 -8.16 7.54
CA TYR A 70 7.83 -7.57 6.80
C TYR A 70 7.54 -6.09 6.62
N PHE A 71 8.56 -5.23 6.77
CA PHE A 71 8.37 -3.79 6.71
C PHE A 71 9.60 -3.10 6.13
N THR A 72 9.40 -1.95 5.50
CA THR A 72 10.48 -1.03 5.13
C THR A 72 11.11 -0.49 6.42
N GLY A 73 12.40 -0.77 6.63
CA GLY A 73 13.18 -0.29 7.75
C GLY A 73 14.23 0.71 7.28
N VAL A 74 14.39 1.84 7.98
CA VAL A 74 15.49 2.78 7.74
C VAL A 74 16.46 2.76 8.91
N ILE A 75 17.67 2.27 8.66
CA ILE A 75 18.78 2.30 9.60
C ILE A 75 19.44 3.67 9.49
N LEU A 76 19.38 4.44 10.58
CA LEU A 76 20.02 5.75 10.69
C LEU A 76 21.33 5.61 11.45
N ASP A 77 22.49 5.78 10.79
CA ASP A 77 23.74 6.04 11.49
C ASP A 77 23.74 7.53 11.91
N LEU A 78 23.38 7.79 13.17
CA LEU A 78 23.33 9.16 13.70
C LEU A 78 24.71 9.77 13.95
N GLU A 79 25.78 8.96 13.92
CA GLU A 79 27.17 9.42 14.06
C GLU A 79 27.79 9.78 12.71
N ARG A 80 27.31 9.16 11.62
CA ARG A 80 27.74 9.41 10.24
C ARG A 80 26.55 9.89 9.42
N ASP A 81 26.37 11.20 9.38
CA ASP A 81 25.31 12.00 8.71
C ASP A 81 25.05 11.70 7.20
N THR A 82 25.65 10.64 6.65
CA THR A 82 25.55 10.25 5.23
C THR A 82 25.24 8.78 5.01
N ASP A 83 25.24 7.92 6.03
CA ASP A 83 25.01 6.47 5.86
C ASP A 83 23.61 6.08 6.37
N HIS A 84 22.62 6.23 5.50
CA HIS A 84 21.29 5.63 5.71
C HIS A 84 21.16 4.36 4.89
N GLN A 85 20.76 3.26 5.53
CA GLN A 85 20.45 2.01 4.84
C GLN A 85 18.96 1.71 4.92
N VAL A 86 18.31 1.56 3.76
CA VAL A 86 16.94 1.05 3.71
C VAL A 86 16.98 -0.47 3.50
N VAL A 87 16.21 -1.17 4.31
CA VAL A 87 16.23 -2.63 4.42
C VAL A 87 14.79 -3.14 4.51
N ILE A 88 14.59 -4.43 4.28
CA ILE A 88 13.33 -5.07 4.69
C ILE A 88 13.58 -5.72 6.05
N GLY A 89 12.94 -5.16 7.08
CA GLY A 89 12.90 -5.73 8.42
C GLY A 89 11.85 -6.83 8.53
N VAL A 90 11.95 -7.64 9.58
CA VAL A 90 10.95 -8.67 9.92
C VAL A 90 10.68 -8.70 11.43
N ALA A 91 9.40 -8.68 11.79
CA ALA A 91 8.93 -8.86 13.16
C ALA A 91 8.04 -10.10 13.24
N GLU A 92 7.89 -10.68 14.42
CA GLU A 92 7.00 -11.81 14.66
C GLU A 92 5.93 -11.52 15.69
N SER A 93 4.82 -12.23 15.59
CA SER A 93 3.69 -12.09 16.52
C SER A 93 2.93 -13.40 16.66
N VAL A 94 2.32 -13.61 17.82
CA VAL A 94 1.40 -14.73 18.08
C VAL A 94 -0.08 -14.33 17.98
N ASP A 95 -0.39 -13.03 18.06
CA ASP A 95 -1.75 -12.50 18.16
C ASP A 95 -2.10 -11.46 17.07
N GLY A 96 -1.10 -10.99 16.31
CA GLY A 96 -1.24 -9.97 15.27
C GLY A 96 -1.40 -8.54 15.83
N ILE A 97 -1.24 -8.37 17.14
CA ILE A 97 -1.39 -7.10 17.84
C ILE A 97 -0.04 -6.71 18.45
N THR A 98 0.61 -7.61 19.17
CA THR A 98 1.91 -7.40 19.81
C THR A 98 3.01 -7.98 18.93
N TRP A 99 4.08 -7.23 18.72
CA TRP A 99 5.15 -7.61 17.80
C TRP A 99 6.52 -7.58 18.47
N ASP A 100 7.31 -8.63 18.24
CA ASP A 100 8.67 -8.80 18.74
C ASP A 100 9.64 -8.99 17.57
N PHE A 101 10.95 -8.86 17.84
CA PHE A 101 11.99 -9.15 16.85
C PHE A 101 11.97 -10.62 16.44
N ALA A 102 11.99 -10.90 15.14
CA ALA A 102 11.87 -12.25 14.62
C ALA A 102 13.11 -13.11 14.93
N GLN A 103 12.93 -14.19 15.68
CA GLN A 103 14.02 -15.12 15.97
C GLN A 103 14.29 -16.08 14.79
N PRO A 104 15.56 -16.45 14.53
CA PRO A 104 16.76 -16.15 15.33
C PRO A 104 17.55 -14.93 14.82
N LEU A 105 16.93 -14.03 14.04
CA LEU A 105 17.62 -12.97 13.30
C LEU A 105 18.00 -11.74 14.14
N VAL A 106 18.14 -11.83 15.45
CA VAL A 106 18.53 -10.66 16.27
C VAL A 106 19.96 -10.26 15.90
N GLY A 107 20.09 -9.15 15.18
CA GLY A 107 21.38 -8.57 14.79
C GLY A 107 21.98 -7.71 15.90
N ASP A 108 23.13 -7.09 15.61
CA ASP A 108 23.90 -6.26 16.55
C ASP A 108 23.17 -5.00 17.04
N ASN A 109 22.04 -4.62 16.42
CA ASN A 109 21.22 -3.46 16.77
C ASN A 109 19.81 -3.82 17.24
N ASP A 110 19.64 -5.03 17.77
CA ASP A 110 18.39 -5.57 18.30
C ASP A 110 17.24 -5.67 17.29
N GLU A 111 17.47 -5.46 15.99
CA GLU A 111 16.44 -5.61 14.96
C GLU A 111 16.74 -6.75 13.98
N SER A 112 15.69 -7.32 13.41
CA SER A 112 15.77 -8.47 12.50
C SER A 112 15.62 -8.03 11.05
N VAL A 113 16.62 -8.35 10.23
CA VAL A 113 16.66 -8.00 8.80
C VAL A 113 16.36 -9.24 7.97
N ALA A 114 15.33 -9.15 7.15
CA ALA A 114 14.99 -10.19 6.20
C ALA A 114 15.72 -10.04 4.85
N TYR A 115 15.97 -8.81 4.43
CA TYR A 115 16.55 -8.54 3.13
C TYR A 115 17.29 -7.21 3.02
N ARG A 116 18.34 -7.19 2.19
CA ARG A 116 19.15 -6.00 1.89
C ARG A 116 19.28 -5.79 0.39
N GLY A 117 19.31 -4.51 0.01
CA GLY A 117 19.68 -4.10 -1.33
C GLY A 117 21.11 -4.52 -1.71
N ASP A 118 21.36 -4.70 -3.01
CA ASP A 118 22.68 -5.05 -3.55
C ASP A 118 23.44 -3.74 -3.81
N PRO A 119 24.55 -3.46 -3.10
CA PRO A 119 25.29 -2.21 -3.27
C PRO A 119 25.83 -2.01 -4.70
N HIS A 120 25.91 -3.08 -5.49
CA HIS A 120 26.36 -3.06 -6.89
C HIS A 120 25.24 -3.42 -7.88
N GLY A 121 24.03 -3.67 -7.39
CA GLY A 121 22.88 -4.09 -8.18
C GLY A 121 21.95 -2.93 -8.52
N TRP A 122 20.90 -3.27 -9.26
CA TRP A 122 19.85 -2.30 -9.60
C TRP A 122 18.93 -1.98 -8.42
N ASP A 123 18.92 -2.79 -7.37
CA ASP A 123 18.09 -2.65 -6.18
C ASP A 123 18.94 -2.32 -4.96
N ARG A 124 19.78 -1.29 -5.08
CA ARG A 124 20.67 -0.84 -4.00
C ARG A 124 19.90 -0.39 -2.76
N VAL A 125 18.73 0.20 -2.98
CA VAL A 125 17.75 0.55 -1.96
C VAL A 125 16.51 -0.30 -2.19
N VAL A 126 15.89 -0.81 -1.12
CA VAL A 126 14.75 -1.73 -1.18
C VAL A 126 13.66 -1.31 -0.21
N GLU A 127 12.40 -1.39 -0.61
CA GLU A 127 11.25 -1.01 0.23
C GLU A 127 9.94 -1.68 -0.22
N THR A 128 8.86 -1.46 0.53
CA THR A 128 7.47 -1.84 0.19
C THR A 128 7.32 -3.33 -0.12
N ALA A 129 7.89 -4.17 0.73
CA ALA A 129 7.82 -5.61 0.56
C ALA A 129 6.37 -6.12 0.66
N PHE A 130 6.00 -7.00 -0.26
CA PHE A 130 4.81 -7.83 -0.19
C PHE A 130 5.23 -9.29 -0.21
N VAL A 131 4.91 -9.99 0.87
CA VAL A 131 5.31 -11.39 1.06
C VAL A 131 4.10 -12.30 1.02
N THR A 132 4.24 -13.42 0.30
CA THR A 132 3.28 -14.52 0.34
C THR A 132 4.00 -15.80 0.73
N ARG A 133 3.25 -16.74 1.30
CA ARG A 133 3.71 -18.12 1.47
C ARG A 133 3.06 -18.98 0.39
N ALA A 134 3.87 -19.59 -0.44
CA ALA A 134 3.40 -20.44 -1.52
C ALA A 134 2.94 -21.81 -0.98
N ALA A 135 2.00 -22.44 -1.67
CA ALA A 135 1.43 -23.72 -1.25
C ALA A 135 2.48 -24.87 -1.27
N ASP A 136 3.50 -24.72 -2.11
CA ASP A 136 4.65 -25.61 -2.24
C ASP A 136 5.73 -25.39 -1.16
N GLY A 137 5.53 -24.44 -0.24
CA GLY A 137 6.38 -24.24 0.93
C GLY A 137 7.17 -22.93 1.00
N PRO A 138 7.78 -22.40 -0.08
CA PRO A 138 8.65 -21.23 0.01
C PRO A 138 7.85 -19.95 0.22
N PHE A 139 8.53 -18.98 0.81
CA PHE A 139 8.10 -17.59 0.86
C PHE A 139 8.57 -16.86 -0.39
N ARG A 140 7.72 -15.97 -0.88
CA ARG A 140 7.94 -15.15 -2.07
C ARG A 140 7.75 -13.71 -1.68
N MET A 141 8.78 -12.90 -1.86
CA MET A 141 8.74 -11.46 -1.63
C MET A 141 8.84 -10.72 -2.96
N TYR A 142 7.87 -9.87 -3.21
CA TYR A 142 7.95 -8.82 -4.22
C TYR A 142 8.29 -7.53 -3.50
N TYR A 143 9.19 -6.73 -4.04
CA TYR A 143 9.65 -5.51 -3.39
C TYR A 143 9.94 -4.44 -4.44
N THR A 144 9.94 -3.18 -4.03
CA THR A 144 10.45 -2.08 -4.84
C THR A 144 11.95 -1.98 -4.64
N GLY A 145 12.71 -1.85 -5.72
CA GLY A 145 14.13 -1.56 -5.71
C GLY A 145 14.50 -0.31 -6.51
N TYR A 146 15.63 0.31 -6.16
CA TYR A 146 16.14 1.51 -6.82
C TYR A 146 17.62 1.40 -7.20
N ARG A 147 17.93 1.86 -8.42
CA ARG A 147 19.30 1.83 -8.99
C ARG A 147 20.22 2.83 -8.31
N VAL A 148 19.68 3.98 -7.96
CA VAL A 148 20.41 5.09 -7.36
C VAL A 148 20.02 5.18 -5.90
N GLY A 149 21.04 5.24 -5.03
CA GLY A 149 20.83 5.48 -3.60
C GLY A 149 20.33 6.90 -3.33
N TYR A 150 20.09 7.19 -2.06
CA TYR A 150 19.56 8.48 -1.59
C TYR A 150 20.37 9.72 -2.03
N ASP A 151 21.64 9.53 -2.39
CA ASP A 151 22.60 10.60 -2.70
C ASP A 151 22.84 10.86 -4.21
N GLY A 152 21.95 10.35 -5.08
CA GLY A 152 22.04 10.56 -6.52
C GLY A 152 21.70 11.98 -6.98
N PRO A 153 22.38 12.54 -8.01
CA PRO A 153 22.18 13.93 -8.43
C PRO A 153 20.86 14.23 -9.18
N ASP A 154 20.09 13.23 -9.61
CA ASP A 154 18.74 13.30 -10.21
C ASP A 154 18.48 11.97 -10.95
N PRO A 155 17.22 11.51 -11.12
CA PRO A 155 15.96 12.07 -10.63
C PRO A 155 15.67 11.62 -9.17
N PRO A 156 14.68 12.23 -8.47
CA PRO A 156 14.33 11.85 -7.09
C PRO A 156 14.08 10.36 -6.97
N LEU A 157 14.45 9.75 -5.83
CA LEU A 157 14.42 8.30 -5.55
C LEU A 157 13.16 7.60 -6.12
N VAL A 158 12.01 8.27 -6.04
CA VAL A 158 10.69 7.79 -6.46
C VAL A 158 10.52 7.69 -7.99
N ALA A 159 11.38 8.26 -8.83
CA ALA A 159 11.17 8.30 -10.29
C ALA A 159 11.84 7.17 -11.09
N ALA A 160 12.27 6.08 -10.42
CA ALA A 160 12.93 4.96 -11.09
C ALA A 160 12.73 3.61 -10.38
N GLY A 161 11.67 3.47 -9.58
CA GLY A 161 11.38 2.23 -8.86
C GLY A 161 11.07 1.09 -9.82
N ALA A 162 11.63 -0.08 -9.57
CA ALA A 162 11.34 -1.32 -10.30
C ALA A 162 10.96 -2.43 -9.31
N ILE A 163 10.22 -3.44 -9.77
CA ILE A 163 9.74 -4.52 -8.91
C ILE A 163 10.71 -5.70 -8.98
N GLY A 164 11.28 -6.05 -7.83
CA GLY A 164 12.15 -7.20 -7.65
C GLY A 164 11.39 -8.41 -7.11
N TYR A 165 12.09 -9.54 -7.08
CA TYR A 165 11.58 -10.80 -6.55
C TYR A 165 12.67 -11.56 -5.80
N ALA A 166 12.33 -11.98 -4.59
CA ALA A 166 13.19 -12.76 -3.71
C ALA A 166 12.43 -13.92 -3.10
N GLU A 167 13.15 -14.99 -2.77
CA GLU A 167 12.60 -16.22 -2.20
C GLU A 167 13.25 -16.53 -0.86
N SER A 168 12.52 -17.23 -0.01
CA SER A 168 13.01 -17.72 1.27
C SER A 168 12.39 -19.06 1.61
N MET A 169 13.17 -19.97 2.19
CA MET A 169 12.66 -21.25 2.68
C MET A 169 12.15 -21.19 4.12
N ASP A 170 12.67 -20.25 4.92
CA ASP A 170 12.34 -20.11 6.35
C ASP A 170 11.44 -18.90 6.64
N GLY A 171 11.27 -18.00 5.66
CA GLY A 171 10.53 -16.75 5.78
C GLY A 171 11.29 -15.69 6.59
N LEU A 172 12.53 -15.96 6.97
CA LEU A 172 13.34 -15.09 7.79
C LEU A 172 14.39 -14.40 6.93
N SER A 173 15.16 -15.14 6.13
CA SER A 173 16.17 -14.57 5.23
C SER A 173 15.79 -14.78 3.78
N PHE A 174 15.85 -13.73 2.96
CA PHE A 174 15.50 -13.80 1.54
C PHE A 174 16.72 -13.67 0.62
N GLU A 175 16.66 -14.38 -0.50
CA GLU A 175 17.66 -14.33 -1.57
C GLU A 175 17.02 -13.87 -2.89
N ARG A 176 17.75 -13.06 -3.67
CA ARG A 176 17.34 -12.66 -5.03
C ARG A 176 17.15 -13.90 -5.89
N ALA A 177 15.97 -14.06 -6.50
CA ALA A 177 15.69 -15.24 -7.32
C ALA A 177 15.92 -15.02 -8.83
N THR A 178 15.96 -13.77 -9.32
CA THR A 178 15.92 -13.45 -10.76
C THR A 178 17.25 -13.04 -11.39
N HIS A 179 18.38 -13.65 -10.99
CA HIS A 179 19.72 -13.32 -11.55
C HIS A 179 20.02 -11.80 -11.60
N HIS A 180 19.60 -11.05 -10.58
CA HIS A 180 19.80 -9.59 -10.50
C HIS A 180 19.06 -8.77 -11.57
N VAL A 181 17.91 -9.25 -12.07
CA VAL A 181 17.03 -8.50 -12.99
C VAL A 181 15.66 -8.26 -12.34
N PRO A 182 15.03 -7.08 -12.50
CA PRO A 182 13.68 -6.85 -12.00
C PRO A 182 12.67 -7.77 -12.68
N VAL A 183 11.58 -8.10 -11.99
CA VAL A 183 10.42 -8.75 -12.60
C VAL A 183 9.61 -7.75 -13.43
N LEU A 184 9.54 -6.48 -12.98
CA LEU A 184 8.93 -5.40 -13.74
C LEU A 184 9.83 -4.17 -13.70
N GLU A 185 10.12 -3.59 -14.86
CA GLU A 185 10.85 -2.33 -15.02
C GLU A 185 9.93 -1.24 -15.58
N PRO A 186 10.14 0.03 -15.21
CA PRO A 186 9.48 1.15 -15.87
C PRO A 186 9.81 1.24 -17.37
N GLY A 187 8.97 1.93 -18.12
CA GLY A 187 9.15 2.21 -19.55
C GLY A 187 8.09 1.58 -20.46
N ALA A 188 7.11 0.87 -19.90
CA ALA A 188 5.88 0.55 -20.63
C ALA A 188 4.96 1.79 -20.66
N PRO A 189 4.07 1.95 -21.67
CA PRO A 189 3.20 3.12 -21.76
C PRO A 189 2.29 3.37 -20.55
N ASN A 190 2.05 2.36 -19.72
CA ASN A 190 1.23 2.46 -18.52
C ASN A 190 2.06 2.55 -17.22
N ASP A 191 3.38 2.36 -17.33
CA ASP A 191 4.34 2.27 -16.22
C ASP A 191 5.62 3.05 -16.61
N GLU A 192 5.45 4.26 -17.18
CA GLU A 192 6.53 5.02 -17.83
C GLU A 192 7.58 5.50 -16.82
N ASP A 193 7.12 5.96 -15.65
CA ASP A 193 7.97 6.66 -14.67
C ASP A 193 8.51 5.72 -13.59
N ALA A 194 7.63 4.97 -12.90
CA ALA A 194 8.04 4.15 -11.79
C ALA A 194 7.00 3.10 -11.39
N LEU A 195 7.49 2.04 -10.72
CA LEU A 195 6.69 0.95 -10.18
C LEU A 195 6.92 0.83 -8.67
N PHE A 196 5.82 0.75 -7.90
CA PHE A 196 5.86 0.76 -6.42
C PHE A 196 4.84 -0.17 -5.78
N SER A 197 5.12 -0.51 -4.52
CA SER A 197 4.17 -1.12 -3.59
C SER A 197 3.45 -2.34 -4.18
N PRO A 198 4.20 -3.36 -4.63
CA PRO A 198 3.61 -4.52 -5.27
C PRO A 198 2.60 -5.18 -4.34
N THR A 199 1.54 -5.74 -4.91
CA THR A 199 0.62 -6.64 -4.21
C THR A 199 0.28 -7.76 -5.17
N VAL A 200 0.45 -8.99 -4.71
CA VAL A 200 0.16 -10.18 -5.51
C VAL A 200 -1.00 -10.92 -4.89
N ALA A 201 -2.12 -10.97 -5.61
CA ALA A 201 -3.25 -11.79 -5.24
C ALA A 201 -3.05 -13.21 -5.79
N VAL A 202 -2.91 -14.19 -4.89
CA VAL A 202 -2.94 -15.60 -5.24
C VAL A 202 -4.40 -16.06 -5.15
N LEU A 203 -4.97 -16.47 -6.28
CA LEU A 203 -6.36 -16.93 -6.40
C LEU A 203 -6.46 -18.45 -6.25
#